data_AF-A0A1G1RNY6-F1
#
_entry.id   AF-A0A1G1RNY6-F1
#
_cell.length_a   1.000
_cell.length_b   1.000
_cell.length_c   1.000
_cell.angle_alpha   90.00
_cell.angle_beta   90.00
_cell.angle_gamma   90.00
#
_symmetry.space_group_name_H-M   'P 1'
#
loop_
_entity.id
_entity.type
_entity.pdbx_description
1 polymer ?
#
loop_
_entity_poly.entity_id
_entity_poly.type
_entity_poly.pdbx_seq_one_letter_code
_entity_poly.pdbx_strand_id
1 'polypeptide(L)'
;MASIAERIGISPAYLSSVFSQREQEGYIKFLTRIRMEQAAKLLKQSPKQKIYDIAVKVGYISSKHFSHVFKQHYGVPPGEYQEQ
;
A
#
# COMPACT_ATOMS: atom_id res chain seq x y z
N MET A 1 17.29 13.95 -3.34
CA MET A 1 18.42 13.51 -2.50
C MET A 1 18.84 14.50 -1.43
N ALA A 2 18.46 15.78 -1.45
CA ALA A 2 18.90 16.63 -0.34
C ALA A 2 18.14 16.31 0.95
N SER A 3 16.82 16.13 0.83
CA SER A 3 16.03 15.38 1.78
C SER A 3 14.88 14.81 0.91
N ILE A 4 14.53 13.52 0.93
CA ILE A 4 13.36 13.10 1.68
C ILE A 4 12.04 13.72 1.09
N ALA A 5 11.04 13.01 0.61
CA ALA A 5 10.41 11.82 1.16
C ALA A 5 10.04 11.88 2.67
N GLU A 6 10.77 12.58 3.55
CA GLU A 6 10.78 12.51 5.06
C GLU A 6 9.45 12.66 5.75
N ARG A 7 8.40 13.10 5.08
CA ARG A 7 7.15 13.46 5.78
C ARG A 7 5.84 13.28 5.01
N ILE A 8 5.84 13.24 3.68
CA ILE A 8 4.68 13.79 2.95
C ILE A 8 4.28 12.90 1.78
N GLY A 9 2.98 12.65 1.64
CA GLY A 9 2.39 12.09 0.42
C GLY A 9 2.73 12.95 -0.80
N ILE A 10 3.74 12.51 -1.56
CA ILE A 10 4.18 13.18 -2.79
C ILE A 10 3.46 12.57 -4.00
N SER A 11 3.13 13.44 -4.95
CA SER A 11 2.40 13.14 -6.18
C SER A 11 3.03 11.99 -7.00
N PRO A 12 2.22 10.99 -7.41
CA PRO A 12 2.63 9.84 -8.23
C PRO A 12 3.40 10.22 -9.51
N ALA A 13 3.17 11.41 -10.06
CA ALA A 13 3.80 11.87 -11.30
C ALA A 13 5.31 12.12 -11.17
N TYR A 14 5.79 12.54 -10.00
CA TYR A 14 7.22 12.86 -9.78
C TYR A 14 8.09 11.61 -9.57
N LEU A 15 7.53 10.53 -9.00
CA LEU A 15 8.25 9.25 -8.90
C LEU A 15 8.14 8.42 -10.17
N SER A 16 7.01 8.52 -10.89
CA SER A 16 6.82 7.83 -12.16
C SER A 16 7.83 8.25 -13.23
N SER A 17 8.28 9.51 -13.25
CA SER A 17 9.27 9.99 -14.23
C SER A 17 10.69 9.49 -13.98
N VAL A 18 11.02 9.13 -12.74
CA VAL A 18 12.34 8.61 -12.34
C VAL A 18 12.40 7.09 -12.48
N PHE A 19 11.28 6.39 -12.25
CA PHE A 19 11.22 4.91 -12.25
C PHE A 19 11.03 4.28 -13.63
N SER A 20 10.50 5.00 -14.61
CA SER A 20 10.21 4.48 -15.96
C SER A 20 11.45 4.04 -16.76
N GLN A 21 12.67 4.26 -16.24
CA GLN A 21 13.93 3.88 -16.89
C GLN A 21 14.51 2.54 -16.45
N ARG A 22 13.97 1.83 -15.44
CA ARG A 22 14.65 0.65 -14.87
C ARG A 22 13.83 -0.64 -14.73
N GLU A 23 12.50 -0.61 -14.76
CA GLU A 23 11.66 -1.80 -14.51
C GLU A 23 10.58 -1.97 -15.60
N GLN A 24 10.33 -3.21 -16.03
CA GLN A 24 9.23 -3.54 -16.96
C GLN A 24 7.84 -3.39 -16.31
N GLU A 25 7.79 -3.23 -14.99
CA GLU A 25 6.60 -2.94 -14.21
C GLU A 25 6.50 -1.43 -13.91
N GLY A 26 5.37 -0.81 -14.24
CA GLY A 26 5.16 0.61 -13.95
C GLY A 26 5.20 0.90 -12.45
N TYR A 27 5.85 2.00 -12.05
CA TYR A 27 6.07 2.42 -10.65
C TYR A 27 4.86 2.21 -9.71
N ILE A 28 3.66 2.53 -10.17
CA ILE A 28 2.43 2.40 -9.40
C ILE A 28 2.14 0.95 -9.02
N LYS A 29 2.36 0.00 -9.95
CA LYS A 29 2.16 -1.43 -9.70
C LYS A 29 3.18 -1.94 -8.67
N PHE A 30 4.45 -1.57 -8.86
CA PHE A 30 5.51 -1.90 -7.91
C PHE A 30 5.20 -1.39 -6.48
N LEU A 31 4.87 -0.10 -6.35
CA LEU A 31 4.51 0.49 -5.05
C LEU A 31 3.27 -0.17 -4.45
N THR A 32 2.27 -0.45 -5.27
CA THR A 32 1.05 -1.12 -4.82
C THR A 32 1.38 -2.49 -4.24
N ARG A 33 2.20 -3.29 -4.94
CA ARG A 33 2.66 -4.61 -4.46
C ARG A 33 3.34 -4.49 -3.09
N ILE A 34 4.33 -3.61 -2.94
CA ILE A 34 5.04 -3.42 -1.67
C ILE A 34 4.09 -3.02 -0.54
N ARG A 35 3.15 -2.10 -0.79
CA ARG A 35 2.14 -1.70 0.20
C ARG A 35 1.21 -2.84 0.59
N MET A 36 0.79 -3.67 -0.38
CA MET A 36 -0.08 -4.82 -0.13
C MET A 36 0.64 -5.91 0.68
N GLU A 37 1.89 -6.22 0.35
CA GLU A 37 2.73 -7.16 1.12
C GLU A 37 2.90 -6.72 2.57
N GLN A 38 3.12 -5.42 2.81
CA GLN A 38 3.21 -4.87 4.16
C GLN A 38 1.86 -4.93 4.88
N ALA A 39 0.76 -4.63 4.18
CA ALA A 39 -0.58 -4.70 4.77
C ALA A 39 -0.94 -6.12 5.21
N ALA A 40 -0.66 -7.13 4.39
CA ALA A 40 -0.90 -8.53 4.73
C ALA A 40 -0.15 -8.95 6.00
N LYS A 41 1.12 -8.55 6.13
CA LYS A 41 1.92 -8.78 7.35
C LYS A 41 1.27 -8.14 8.58
N LEU A 42 0.87 -6.86 8.47
CA LEU A 42 0.24 -6.13 9.57
C LEU A 42 -1.10 -6.73 10.00
N LEU A 43 -1.92 -7.17 9.04
CA LEU A 43 -3.21 -7.81 9.32
C LEU A 43 -3.03 -9.09 10.14
N LYS A 44 -2.08 -9.96 9.75
CA LYS A 44 -1.78 -11.20 10.49
C LYS A 44 -1.16 -10.96 11.86
N GLN A 45 -0.29 -9.96 11.97
CA GLN A 45 0.39 -9.66 13.23
C GLN A 45 -0.49 -8.93 14.25
N SER A 46 -1.54 -8.24 13.79
CA SER A 46 -2.36 -7.37 14.62
C SER A 46 -3.86 -7.64 14.44
N PRO A 47 -4.38 -8.80 14.87
CA PRO A 47 -5.78 -9.21 14.65
C PRO A 47 -6.82 -8.30 15.33
N LYS A 48 -6.40 -7.46 16.29
CA LYS A 48 -7.27 -6.48 16.97
C LYS A 48 -7.18 -5.06 16.41
N GLN A 49 -6.25 -4.80 15.49
CA GLN A 49 -6.07 -3.46 14.94
C GLN A 49 -7.15 -3.16 13.90
N LYS A 50 -7.69 -1.95 13.89
CA LYS A 50 -8.71 -1.56 12.91
C LYS A 50 -8.08 -1.49 11.52
N ILE A 51 -8.81 -1.98 10.52
CA ILE A 51 -8.40 -1.94 9.10
C ILE A 51 -8.03 -0.53 8.64
N TYR A 52 -8.75 0.49 9.12
CA TYR A 52 -8.44 1.89 8.84
C TYR A 52 -7.02 2.28 9.27
N ASP A 53 -6.60 1.87 10.47
CA ASP A 53 -5.27 2.20 10.99
C ASP A 53 -4.17 1.50 10.18
N ILE A 54 -4.43 0.27 9.72
CA ILE A 54 -3.52 -0.46 8.84
C ILE A 54 -3.43 0.21 7.47
N ALA A 55 -4.56 0.66 6.89
CA ALA A 55 -4.60 1.39 5.64
C ALA A 55 -3.74 2.67 5.71
N VAL A 56 -3.86 3.44 6.79
CA VAL A 56 -3.05 4.64 7.02
C VAL A 56 -1.56 4.30 7.15
N LYS A 57 -1.20 3.25 7.91
CA LYS A 57 0.19 2.79 8.06
C LYS A 57 0.86 2.40 6.74
N VAL A 58 0.10 1.89 5.78
CA VAL A 58 0.61 1.50 4.45
C VAL A 58 0.37 2.57 3.37
N GLY A 59 0.00 3.79 3.77
CA GLY A 59 -0.04 4.97 2.90
C GLY A 59 -1.35 5.18 2.13
N TYR A 60 -2.47 4.62 2.61
CA TYR A 60 -3.80 4.87 2.07
C TYR A 60 -4.61 5.77 3.00
N ILE A 61 -5.08 6.90 2.45
CA ILE A 61 -5.95 7.84 3.16
C ILE A 61 -7.38 7.26 3.28
N SER A 62 -7.83 6.58 2.23
CA SER A 62 -9.16 5.97 2.17
C SER A 62 -9.07 4.47 2.46
N SER A 63 -9.64 4.06 3.60
CA SER A 63 -9.80 2.64 3.93
C SER A 63 -10.64 1.90 2.88
N LYS A 64 -11.62 2.56 2.23
CA LYS A 64 -12.42 1.97 1.15
C LYS A 64 -11.56 1.64 -0.08
N HIS A 65 -10.70 2.58 -0.49
CA HIS A 65 -9.80 2.37 -1.61
C HIS A 65 -8.76 1.29 -1.29
N PHE A 66 -8.19 1.33 -0.08
CA PHE A 66 -7.31 0.27 0.41
C PHE A 66 -7.98 -1.10 0.33
N SER A 67 -9.18 -1.28 0.90
CA SER A 67 -9.88 -2.56 0.90
C SER A 67 -10.19 -3.05 -0.51
N HIS A 68 -10.52 -2.14 -1.44
CA HIS A 68 -10.73 -2.50 -2.84
C HIS A 68 -9.44 -3.04 -3.46
N VAL A 69 -8.32 -2.31 -3.34
CA VAL A 69 -7.03 -2.71 -3.92
C VAL A 69 -6.51 -4.00 -3.27
N PHE A 70 -6.66 -4.13 -1.94
CA PHE A 70 -6.26 -5.33 -1.22
C PHE A 70 -7.03 -6.56 -1.70
N LYS A 71 -8.35 -6.44 -1.88
CA LYS A 71 -9.17 -7.53 -2.44
C LYS A 71 -8.75 -7.89 -3.87
N GLN A 72 -8.42 -6.91 -4.71
CA GLN A 72 -7.90 -7.17 -6.06
C GLN A 72 -6.55 -7.92 -6.02
N HIS A 73 -5.72 -7.66 -5.01
CA HIS A 73 -4.39 -8.26 -4.89
C HIS A 73 -4.38 -9.65 -4.24
N TYR A 74 -5.20 -9.88 -3.21
CA TYR A 74 -5.22 -11.11 -2.41
C TYR A 74 -6.49 -11.95 -2.58
N GLY A 75 -7.46 -11.50 -3.38
CA GLY A 75 -8.72 -12.20 -3.63
C GLY A 75 -9.79 -12.01 -2.54
N VAL A 76 -9.39 -11.67 -1.31
CA VAL A 76 -10.28 -11.49 -0.16
C VAL A 76 -10.18 -10.09 0.45
N PRO A 77 -11.26 -9.55 1.07
CA PRO A 77 -11.20 -8.30 1.81
C PRO A 77 -10.17 -8.35 2.95
N PRO A 78 -9.57 -7.21 3.34
CA PRO A 78 -8.56 -7.19 4.39
C PRO A 78 -9.09 -7.62 5.77
N GLY A 79 -10.37 -7.39 6.06
CA GLY A 79 -11.01 -7.88 7.29
C GLY A 79 -11.08 -9.40 7.36
N GLU A 80 -11.50 -10.04 6.26
CA GLU A 80 -11.50 -11.50 6.15
C GLU A 80 -10.08 -12.07 6.20
N TYR A 81 -9.13 -11.41 5.53
CA TYR A 81 -7.71 -11.79 5.59
C TYR A 81 -7.12 -11.70 7.01
N GLN A 82 -7.62 -10.78 7.84
CA GLN A 82 -7.20 -10.59 9.23
C GLN A 82 -7.76 -11.68 10.17
N GLU A 83 -8.94 -12.20 9.86
CA GLU A 83 -9.60 -13.25 10.65
C GLU A 83 -9.11 -14.67 10.32
N GLN A 84 -8.55 -14.86 9.12
CA GLN A 84 -7.85 -16.07 8.72
C GLN A 84 -6.56 -16.29 9.54
#